data_AF-A0A3C0KVA3-F1
#
_entry.id   AF-A0A3C0KVA3-F1
#
_cell.length_a   1.000
_cell.length_b   1.000
_cell.length_c   1.000
_cell.angle_alpha   90.00
_cell.angle_beta   90.00
_cell.angle_gamma   90.00
#
_symmetry.space_group_name_H-M   'P 1'
#
loop_
_entity.id
_entity.type
_entity.pdbx_description
1 polymer ?
#
loop_
_entity_poly.entity_id
_entity_poly.type
_entity_poly.pdbx_seq_one_letter_code
_entity_poly.pdbx_strand_id
1 'polypeptide(L)'
;MSLSALCRFFANPARYLLQERLGIRLEDDEVILEDKERFTLGNLEQYQLRRELIDQGLSGQDIPNRQETLLAAGRLPHGNPGICSYEDQHRSAIAFLARLAPLASGRRLADLVIDGTIGPYRLTGRIEHRYDHGVIHFRPAKVKANDRLQIWITHLFLHLAPDSEGLRQSTYMGEDMTCRYPPLTNPEEHLAKLLAIYWEGLHHPLRFFPRTSAAYGEAIFNGKDEEAAMKAALSQWRGYKGRENNQQPGEGEDHYLQLCFPVTAPLDEAFKELSLSIFGPILALEEKI
;
A
#
# COMPACT_ATOMS: atom_id res chain seq x y z
N MET A 1 19.17 0.26 -7.90
CA MET A 1 17.92 0.57 -7.19
C MET A 1 16.92 -0.51 -7.49
N SER A 2 16.36 -1.20 -6.50
CA SER A 2 15.33 -2.22 -6.74
C SER A 2 13.91 -1.63 -6.64
N LEU A 3 12.95 -2.24 -7.34
CA LEU A 3 11.51 -1.94 -7.20
C LEU A 3 11.08 -1.96 -5.72
N SER A 4 11.45 -3.01 -5.00
CA SER A 4 11.14 -3.16 -3.58
C SER A 4 11.76 -2.06 -2.71
N ALA A 5 13.00 -1.64 -2.99
CA ALA A 5 13.66 -0.58 -2.26
C ALA A 5 13.00 0.78 -2.50
N LEU A 6 12.60 1.08 -3.74
CA LEU A 6 11.92 2.33 -4.08
C LEU A 6 10.53 2.39 -3.45
N CYS A 7 9.74 1.31 -3.53
CA CYS A 7 8.45 1.22 -2.83
C CYS A 7 8.62 1.38 -1.31
N ARG A 8 9.62 0.75 -0.71
CA ARG A 8 9.91 0.86 0.73
C ARG A 8 10.31 2.28 1.14
N PHE A 9 11.06 3.00 0.29
CA PHE A 9 11.38 4.41 0.52
C PHE A 9 10.11 5.27 0.54
N PHE A 10 9.28 5.18 -0.50
CA PHE A 10 8.07 6.00 -0.59
C PHE A 10 7.02 5.63 0.45
N ALA A 11 7.07 4.44 1.04
CA ALA A 11 6.17 4.03 2.11
C ALA A 11 6.41 4.77 3.44
N ASN A 12 7.64 5.22 3.71
CA ASN A 12 8.01 6.12 4.82
C ASN A 12 9.46 6.63 4.60
N PRO A 13 9.67 7.79 3.93
CA PRO A 13 11.00 8.28 3.59
C PRO A 13 11.88 8.60 4.81
N ALA A 14 11.29 9.13 5.88
CA ALA A 14 12.00 9.45 7.11
C ALA A 14 12.55 8.18 7.78
N ARG A 15 11.72 7.14 7.90
CA ARG A 15 12.16 5.83 8.39
C ARG A 15 13.23 5.23 7.49
N TYR A 16 13.08 5.32 6.17
CA TYR A 16 14.08 4.81 5.24
C TYR A 16 15.43 5.52 5.42
N LEU A 17 15.45 6.85 5.49
CA LEU A 17 16.67 7.64 5.73
C LEU A 17 17.33 7.22 7.05
N LEU A 18 16.56 7.17 8.14
CA LEU A 18 17.08 6.81 9.46
C LEU A 18 17.62 5.36 9.48
N GLN A 19 16.87 4.39 8.96
CA GLN A 19 17.24 2.98 9.04
C GLN A 19 18.32 2.58 8.04
N GLU A 20 18.16 2.94 6.76
CA GLU A 20 19.00 2.42 5.67
C GLU A 20 20.25 3.27 5.44
N ARG A 21 20.18 4.58 5.72
CA ARG A 21 21.31 5.50 5.51
C ARG A 21 22.05 5.84 6.79
N LEU A 22 21.33 6.09 7.89
CA LEU A 22 21.93 6.51 9.17
C LEU A 22 22.11 5.35 10.16
N GLY A 23 21.53 4.18 9.90
CA GLY A 23 21.63 3.02 10.78
C GLY A 23 20.85 3.14 12.10
N ILE A 24 19.95 4.13 12.20
CA ILE A 24 19.13 4.40 13.39
C ILE A 24 17.85 3.59 13.29
N ARG A 25 17.64 2.69 14.25
CA ARG A 25 16.41 1.93 14.43
C ARG A 25 15.83 2.29 15.78
N LEU A 26 14.61 2.81 15.77
CA LEU A 26 13.83 3.03 16.97
C LEU A 26 13.21 1.69 17.35
N GLU A 27 13.35 1.29 18.61
CA GLU A 27 12.68 0.11 19.15
C GLU A 27 11.18 0.38 19.11
N ASP A 28 10.42 -0.48 18.43
CA ASP A 28 8.96 -0.45 18.50
C ASP A 28 8.56 -0.92 19.92
N ASP A 29 7.56 -0.27 20.52
CA ASP A 29 7.08 -0.55 21.87
C ASP A 29 6.93 -2.07 22.10
N GLU A 30 7.44 -2.55 23.25
CA GLU A 30 7.33 -3.95 23.67
C GLU A 30 5.91 -4.45 23.44
N VAL A 31 5.77 -5.61 22.77
CA VAL A 31 4.49 -6.31 22.68
C VAL A 31 4.07 -6.67 24.10
N ILE A 32 3.23 -5.83 24.69
CA ILE A 32 2.60 -6.11 25.98
C ILE A 32 1.79 -7.38 25.77
N LEU A 33 2.26 -8.49 26.34
CA LEU A 33 1.52 -9.74 26.37
C LEU A 33 0.24 -9.48 27.14
N GLU A 34 -0.89 -9.49 26.43
CA GLU A 34 -2.20 -9.39 27.06
C GLU A 34 -2.44 -10.65 27.90
N ASP A 35 -2.44 -10.49 29.22
CA ASP A 35 -2.69 -11.57 30.20
C ASP A 35 -4.20 -11.92 30.31
N LYS A 36 -4.95 -11.77 29.21
CA LYS A 36 -6.39 -12.01 29.13
C LYS A 36 -6.73 -12.90 27.95
N GLU A 37 -7.57 -13.91 28.21
CA GLU A 37 -8.14 -14.76 27.19
C GLU A 37 -8.96 -13.93 26.19
N ARG A 38 -8.65 -14.09 24.90
CA ARG A 38 -9.25 -13.30 23.81
C ARG A 38 -10.57 -13.93 23.37
N PHE A 39 -11.67 -13.20 23.58
CA PHE A 39 -13.01 -13.62 23.13
C PHE A 39 -13.27 -13.32 21.64
N THR A 40 -12.41 -12.55 20.99
CA THR A 40 -12.48 -12.22 19.56
C THR A 40 -11.09 -12.24 18.92
N LEU A 41 -11.03 -12.51 17.62
CA LEU A 41 -9.81 -12.30 16.84
C LEU A 41 -9.52 -10.80 16.75
N GLY A 42 -8.28 -10.40 16.95
CA GLY A 42 -7.85 -9.04 16.66
C GLY A 42 -7.86 -8.78 15.15
N ASN A 43 -7.82 -7.49 14.79
CA ASN A 43 -7.88 -7.06 13.39
C ASN A 43 -6.73 -7.62 12.54
N LEU A 44 -5.55 -7.81 13.15
CA LEU A 44 -4.38 -8.38 12.47
C LEU A 44 -4.57 -9.87 12.19
N GLU A 45 -5.04 -10.65 13.17
CA GLU A 45 -5.30 -12.08 12.98
C GLU A 45 -6.41 -12.32 11.94
N GLN A 46 -7.48 -11.50 11.97
CA GLN A 46 -8.53 -11.55 10.95
C GLN A 46 -7.98 -11.29 9.54
N TYR A 47 -7.12 -10.27 9.39
CA TYR A 47 -6.46 -9.98 8.11
C TYR A 47 -5.57 -11.12 7.64
N GLN A 48 -4.75 -11.70 8.53
CA GLN A 48 -3.87 -12.84 8.20
C GLN A 48 -4.67 -14.06 7.77
N LEU A 49 -5.73 -14.43 8.52
CA LEU A 49 -6.60 -15.54 8.18
C LEU A 49 -7.23 -15.36 6.80
N ARG A 50 -7.80 -14.19 6.52
CA ARG A 50 -8.41 -13.90 5.22
C ARG A 50 -7.40 -13.93 4.08
N ARG A 51 -6.18 -13.43 4.30
CA ARG A 51 -5.09 -13.51 3.32
C ARG A 51 -4.71 -14.96 3.03
N GLU A 52 -4.57 -15.80 4.05
CA GLU A 52 -4.29 -17.24 3.88
C GLU A 52 -5.36 -17.95 3.03
N LEU A 53 -6.64 -17.62 3.23
CA LEU A 53 -7.75 -18.19 2.46
C LEU A 53 -7.73 -17.73 1.00
N ILE A 54 -7.39 -16.47 0.74
CA ILE A 54 -7.27 -15.93 -0.63
C ILE A 54 -6.07 -16.55 -1.36
N ASP A 55 -4.92 -16.66 -0.71
CA ASP A 55 -3.71 -17.26 -1.29
C ASP A 55 -3.95 -18.74 -1.65
N GLN A 56 -4.72 -19.48 -0.83
CA GLN A 56 -5.18 -20.84 -1.14
C GLN A 56 -6.05 -20.87 -2.40
N GLY A 57 -7.09 -20.03 -2.47
CA GLY A 57 -7.96 -19.95 -3.64
C GLY A 57 -7.21 -19.61 -4.93
N LEU A 58 -6.19 -18.74 -4.86
CA LEU A 58 -5.35 -18.38 -6.00
C LEU A 58 -4.41 -19.48 -6.47
N SER A 59 -4.08 -20.43 -5.59
CA SER A 59 -3.31 -21.62 -5.96
C SER A 59 -4.14 -22.68 -6.69
N GLY A 60 -5.44 -22.42 -6.94
CA GLY A 60 -6.37 -23.36 -7.55
C GLY A 60 -6.81 -24.47 -6.61
N GLN A 61 -6.50 -24.34 -5.32
CA GLN A 61 -7.02 -25.22 -4.28
C GLN A 61 -8.44 -24.76 -3.93
N ASP A 62 -9.31 -25.73 -3.66
CA ASP A 62 -10.57 -25.42 -2.98
C ASP A 62 -10.26 -24.76 -1.63
N ILE A 63 -11.20 -23.95 -1.12
CA ILE A 63 -11.05 -23.28 0.17
C ILE A 63 -11.94 -24.04 1.16
N PRO A 64 -11.50 -25.24 1.62
CA PRO A 64 -12.32 -26.07 2.49
C PRO A 64 -12.62 -25.31 3.78
N ASN A 65 -13.72 -25.65 4.42
CA ASN A 65 -13.98 -25.17 5.76
C ASN A 65 -12.93 -25.77 6.72
N ARG A 66 -11.97 -24.96 7.18
CA ARG A 66 -10.89 -25.33 8.11
C ARG A 66 -11.17 -24.90 9.55
N GLN A 67 -12.40 -24.51 9.85
CA GLN A 67 -12.82 -24.01 11.15
C GLN A 67 -12.42 -24.96 12.29
N GLU A 68 -12.72 -26.26 12.18
CA GLU A 68 -12.40 -27.24 13.22
C GLU A 68 -10.89 -27.38 13.45
N THR A 69 -10.10 -27.39 12.38
CA THR A 69 -8.63 -27.47 12.47
C THR A 69 -8.05 -26.23 13.15
N LEU A 70 -8.56 -25.04 12.83
CA LEU A 70 -8.07 -23.79 13.41
C LEU A 70 -8.50 -23.60 14.87
N LEU A 71 -9.69 -24.07 15.24
CA LEU A 71 -10.15 -24.16 16.64
C LEU A 71 -9.26 -25.11 17.44
N ALA A 72 -8.99 -26.31 16.93
CA ALA A 72 -8.13 -27.29 17.59
C ALA A 72 -6.68 -26.80 17.74
N ALA A 73 -6.21 -25.95 16.83
CA ALA A 73 -4.88 -25.32 16.90
C ALA A 73 -4.82 -24.08 17.80
N GLY A 74 -5.92 -23.69 18.46
CA GLY A 74 -5.98 -22.49 19.30
C GLY A 74 -5.83 -21.18 18.53
N ARG A 75 -5.97 -21.20 17.19
CA ARG A 75 -5.88 -20.00 16.34
C ARG A 75 -7.18 -19.20 16.29
N LEU A 76 -8.28 -19.78 16.79
CA LEU A 76 -9.59 -19.14 16.89
C LEU A 76 -10.02 -19.11 18.36
N PRO A 77 -10.67 -18.03 18.83
CA PRO A 77 -11.33 -18.01 20.14
C PRO A 77 -12.30 -19.17 20.30
N HIS A 78 -12.42 -19.69 21.52
CA HIS A 78 -13.37 -20.77 21.80
C HIS A 78 -14.83 -20.30 21.69
N GLY A 79 -15.72 -21.23 21.33
CA GLY A 79 -17.16 -21.00 21.25
C GLY A 79 -17.62 -20.24 20.00
N ASN A 80 -18.89 -19.81 20.02
CA ASN A 80 -19.55 -19.15 18.88
C ASN A 80 -18.82 -17.91 18.34
N PRO A 81 -18.19 -17.03 19.15
CA PRO A 81 -17.48 -15.86 18.62
C PRO A 81 -16.35 -16.21 17.64
N GLY A 82 -15.57 -17.27 17.91
CA GLY A 82 -14.51 -17.71 17.01
C GLY A 82 -15.05 -18.33 15.72
N ILE A 83 -16.16 -19.08 15.83
CA ILE A 83 -16.88 -19.66 14.69
C ILE A 83 -17.39 -18.54 13.76
N CYS A 84 -18.14 -17.57 14.30
CA CYS A 84 -18.67 -16.47 13.51
C CYS A 84 -17.55 -15.65 12.87
N SER A 85 -16.45 -15.39 13.60
CA SER A 85 -15.31 -14.65 13.06
C SER A 85 -14.66 -15.39 11.88
N TYR A 86 -14.52 -16.71 11.96
CA TYR A 86 -14.03 -17.53 10.85
C TYR A 86 -14.99 -17.48 9.65
N GLU A 87 -16.29 -17.67 9.87
CA GLU A 87 -17.31 -17.64 8.81
C GLU A 87 -17.32 -16.29 8.08
N ASP A 88 -17.15 -15.18 8.81
CA ASP A 88 -17.06 -13.84 8.23
C ASP A 88 -15.81 -13.68 7.36
N GLN A 89 -14.64 -14.15 7.83
CA GLN A 89 -13.41 -14.09 7.02
C GLN A 89 -13.47 -15.02 5.80
N HIS A 90 -14.05 -16.21 5.94
CA HIS A 90 -14.23 -17.15 4.84
C HIS A 90 -15.17 -16.61 3.77
N ARG A 91 -16.32 -16.05 4.17
CA ARG A 91 -17.25 -15.38 3.26
C ARG A 91 -16.60 -14.18 2.57
N SER A 92 -15.85 -13.37 3.32
CA SER A 92 -15.11 -12.22 2.79
C SER A 92 -14.05 -12.66 1.76
N ALA A 93 -13.31 -13.74 2.03
CA ALA A 93 -12.32 -14.30 1.11
C ALA A 93 -12.96 -14.81 -0.19
N ILE A 94 -14.07 -15.57 -0.10
CA ILE A 94 -14.82 -16.04 -1.27
C ILE A 94 -15.34 -14.85 -2.10
N ALA A 95 -15.95 -13.86 -1.46
CA ALA A 95 -16.46 -12.67 -2.15
C ALA A 95 -15.34 -11.87 -2.83
N PHE A 96 -14.16 -11.78 -2.20
CA PHE A 96 -12.99 -11.14 -2.78
C PHE A 96 -12.48 -11.90 -4.00
N LEU A 97 -12.34 -13.23 -3.92
CA LEU A 97 -11.91 -14.07 -5.03
C LEU A 97 -12.90 -14.03 -6.20
N ALA A 98 -14.20 -14.02 -5.93
CA ALA A 98 -15.23 -13.89 -6.96
C ALA A 98 -15.12 -12.57 -7.74
N ARG A 99 -14.73 -11.47 -7.07
CA ARG A 99 -14.43 -10.18 -7.72
C ARG A 99 -13.09 -10.18 -8.46
N LEU A 100 -12.09 -10.91 -7.96
CA LEU A 100 -10.77 -11.01 -8.58
C LEU A 100 -10.77 -11.91 -9.83
N ALA A 101 -11.59 -12.96 -9.84
CA ALA A 101 -11.70 -13.94 -10.92
C ALA A 101 -11.91 -13.31 -12.32
N PRO A 102 -12.86 -12.36 -12.53
CA PRO A 102 -13.01 -11.72 -13.84
C PRO A 102 -11.80 -10.86 -14.22
N LEU A 103 -11.11 -10.24 -13.26
CA LEU A 103 -9.88 -9.51 -13.54
C LEU A 103 -8.77 -10.49 -13.95
N ALA A 104 -8.66 -11.63 -13.30
CA ALA A 104 -7.67 -12.66 -13.57
C ALA A 104 -8.07 -13.66 -14.69
N SER A 105 -9.02 -13.30 -15.55
CA SER A 105 -9.65 -14.22 -16.53
C SER A 105 -8.85 -14.43 -17.84
N GLY A 106 -7.65 -13.87 -17.94
CA GLY A 106 -6.78 -13.96 -19.12
C GLY A 106 -5.67 -15.01 -19.02
N ARG A 107 -4.82 -15.11 -20.06
CA ARG A 107 -3.65 -15.99 -20.03
C ARG A 107 -2.60 -15.44 -19.06
N ARG A 108 -2.31 -16.18 -17.98
CA ARG A 108 -1.20 -15.87 -17.07
C ARG A 108 0.14 -15.96 -17.81
N LEU A 109 0.96 -14.92 -17.67
CA LEU A 109 2.32 -14.85 -18.20
C LEU A 109 3.33 -15.19 -17.10
N ALA A 110 4.56 -15.51 -17.51
CA ALA A 110 5.67 -15.69 -16.58
C ALA A 110 5.99 -14.38 -15.84
N ASP A 111 6.55 -14.50 -14.63
CA ASP A 111 7.05 -13.35 -13.89
C ASP A 111 8.10 -12.60 -14.71
N LEU A 112 8.02 -11.27 -14.70
CA LEU A 112 8.91 -10.41 -15.46
C LEU A 112 10.06 -9.94 -14.59
N VAL A 113 11.29 -10.20 -15.02
CA VAL A 113 12.48 -9.63 -14.41
C VAL A 113 12.83 -8.33 -15.13
N ILE A 114 12.84 -7.24 -14.37
CA ILE A 114 13.26 -5.92 -14.85
C ILE A 114 14.74 -5.75 -14.56
N ASP A 115 15.49 -5.34 -15.58
CA ASP A 115 16.85 -4.82 -15.48
C ASP A 115 17.02 -3.75 -16.55
N GLY A 116 16.89 -2.49 -16.13
CA GLY A 116 16.90 -1.33 -17.02
C GLY A 116 17.64 -0.15 -16.41
N THR A 117 17.73 0.94 -17.16
CA THR A 117 18.43 2.15 -16.72
C THR A 117 17.63 3.39 -17.00
N ILE A 118 17.58 4.31 -16.04
CA ILE A 118 17.06 5.68 -16.21
C ILE A 118 18.13 6.65 -15.73
N GLY A 119 18.70 7.42 -16.66
CA GLY A 119 19.87 8.26 -16.38
C GLY A 119 21.00 7.44 -15.73
N PRO A 120 21.52 7.85 -14.55
CA PRO A 120 22.59 7.12 -13.86
C PRO A 120 22.09 5.91 -13.04
N TYR A 121 20.78 5.68 -12.95
CA TYR A 121 20.20 4.66 -12.08
C TYR A 121 19.97 3.35 -12.83
N ARG A 122 20.62 2.26 -12.38
CA ARG A 122 20.21 0.90 -12.73
C ARG A 122 19.01 0.49 -11.87
N LEU A 123 17.93 0.07 -12.53
CA LEU A 123 16.66 -0.29 -11.94
C LEU A 123 16.42 -1.79 -12.11
N THR A 124 16.17 -2.49 -11.01
CA THR A 124 15.96 -3.94 -11.02
C THR A 124 14.67 -4.32 -10.29
N GLY A 125 14.03 -5.42 -10.68
CA GLY A 125 12.83 -5.86 -9.97
C GLY A 125 12.21 -7.13 -10.54
N ARG A 126 11.22 -7.66 -9.83
CA ARG A 126 10.35 -8.73 -10.32
C ARG A 126 8.91 -8.25 -10.29
N ILE A 127 8.20 -8.43 -11.40
CA ILE A 127 6.76 -8.15 -11.51
C ILE A 127 6.05 -9.49 -11.70
N GLU A 128 5.22 -9.81 -10.72
CA GLU A 128 4.43 -11.05 -10.63
C GLU A 128 2.99 -10.79 -11.10
N HIS A 129 2.14 -11.82 -11.07
CA HIS A 129 0.70 -11.72 -11.38
C HIS A 129 0.43 -11.03 -12.73
N ARG A 130 1.21 -11.42 -13.74
CA ARG A 130 1.09 -10.92 -15.11
C ARG A 130 0.09 -11.74 -15.90
N TYR A 131 -0.66 -11.03 -16.73
CA TYR A 131 -1.62 -11.57 -17.68
C TYR A 131 -1.42 -10.87 -19.03
N ASP A 132 -1.96 -11.45 -20.09
CA ASP A 132 -1.94 -10.87 -21.44
C ASP A 132 -2.49 -9.44 -21.52
N HIS A 133 -3.41 -9.08 -20.63
CA HIS A 133 -4.04 -7.76 -20.51
C HIS A 133 -3.42 -6.87 -19.40
N GLY A 134 -2.26 -7.24 -18.86
CA GLY A 134 -1.48 -6.42 -17.94
C GLY A 134 -1.17 -7.10 -16.61
N VAL A 135 -0.75 -6.30 -15.64
CA VAL A 135 -0.39 -6.75 -14.29
C VAL A 135 -1.57 -6.59 -13.35
N ILE A 136 -1.83 -7.56 -12.48
CA ILE A 136 -2.89 -7.45 -11.48
C ILE A 136 -2.27 -7.51 -10.09
N HIS A 137 -2.45 -6.44 -9.32
CA HIS A 137 -2.18 -6.39 -7.91
C HIS A 137 -3.49 -6.36 -7.13
N PHE A 138 -3.50 -6.97 -5.96
CA PHE A 138 -4.68 -6.97 -5.10
C PHE A 138 -4.28 -7.04 -3.64
N ARG A 139 -5.15 -6.52 -2.77
CA ARG A 139 -5.02 -6.64 -1.31
C ARG A 139 -6.41 -6.74 -0.69
N PRO A 140 -6.68 -7.74 0.17
CA PRO A 140 -7.96 -7.84 0.89
C PRO A 140 -8.00 -6.87 2.07
N ALA A 141 -7.94 -5.58 1.74
CA ALA A 141 -8.07 -4.48 2.66
C ALA A 141 -8.49 -3.23 1.87
N LYS A 142 -8.96 -2.22 2.60
CA LYS A 142 -9.13 -0.87 2.04
C LYS A 142 -7.84 -0.35 1.43
N VAL A 143 -7.95 0.34 0.29
CA VAL A 143 -6.81 0.92 -0.41
C VAL A 143 -6.22 2.07 0.42
N LYS A 144 -4.91 2.02 0.65
CA LYS A 144 -4.14 3.04 1.36
C LYS A 144 -3.22 3.78 0.40
N ALA A 145 -2.72 4.94 0.84
CA ALA A 145 -1.74 5.73 0.10
C ALA A 145 -0.52 4.89 -0.36
N ASN A 146 0.01 4.05 0.53
CA ASN A 146 1.14 3.18 0.22
C ASN A 146 0.82 2.10 -0.82
N ASP A 147 -0.43 1.63 -0.90
CA ASP A 147 -0.83 0.70 -1.96
C ASP A 147 -0.82 1.39 -3.32
N ARG A 148 -1.33 2.63 -3.38
CA ARG A 148 -1.31 3.45 -4.60
C ARG A 148 0.11 3.76 -5.05
N LEU A 149 1.00 4.10 -4.12
CA LEU A 149 2.42 4.30 -4.42
C LEU A 149 3.05 3.01 -4.95
N GLN A 150 2.77 1.86 -4.32
CA GLN A 150 3.31 0.58 -4.74
C GLN A 150 2.86 0.18 -6.15
N ILE A 151 1.56 0.26 -6.45
CA ILE A 151 1.07 -0.04 -7.80
C ILE A 151 1.63 0.95 -8.82
N TRP A 152 1.66 2.24 -8.51
CA TRP A 152 2.19 3.27 -9.40
C TRP A 152 3.66 3.03 -9.74
N ILE A 153 4.51 2.78 -8.73
CA ILE A 153 5.93 2.49 -8.95
C ILE A 153 6.09 1.19 -9.74
N THR A 154 5.31 0.15 -9.44
CA THR A 154 5.35 -1.11 -10.20
C THR A 154 4.93 -0.90 -11.65
N HIS A 155 3.92 -0.06 -11.89
CA HIS A 155 3.45 0.33 -13.21
C HIS A 155 4.50 1.11 -14.00
N LEU A 156 5.26 2.00 -13.36
CA LEU A 156 6.40 2.68 -13.99
C LEU A 156 7.52 1.69 -14.33
N PHE A 157 7.82 0.73 -13.45
CA PHE A 157 8.81 -0.31 -13.72
C PHE A 157 8.39 -1.25 -14.86
N LEU A 158 7.10 -1.51 -15.02
CA LEU A 158 6.56 -2.30 -16.13
C LEU A 158 6.91 -1.68 -17.50
N HIS A 159 7.03 -0.36 -17.57
CA HIS A 159 7.40 0.36 -18.79
C HIS A 159 8.89 0.27 -19.15
N LEU A 160 9.73 -0.28 -18.27
CA LEU A 160 11.14 -0.56 -18.58
C LEU A 160 11.33 -1.86 -19.36
N ALA A 161 10.30 -2.73 -19.38
CA ALA A 161 10.36 -3.98 -20.11
C ALA A 161 10.11 -3.76 -21.61
N PRO A 162 10.65 -4.60 -22.52
CA PRO A 162 10.37 -4.52 -23.95
C PRO A 162 8.87 -4.61 -24.30
N ASP A 163 8.45 -4.02 -25.43
CA ASP A 163 7.03 -4.05 -25.88
C ASP A 163 6.50 -5.48 -26.10
N SER A 164 7.38 -6.46 -26.33
CA SER A 164 7.03 -7.87 -26.49
C SER A 164 6.49 -8.53 -25.22
N GLU A 165 6.60 -7.88 -24.07
CA GLU A 165 6.19 -8.38 -22.76
C GLU A 165 4.69 -8.11 -22.45
N GLY A 166 3.86 -7.88 -23.47
CA GLY A 166 2.40 -7.73 -23.29
C GLY A 166 1.97 -6.32 -22.91
N LEU A 167 0.70 -6.18 -22.53
CA LEU A 167 0.11 -4.85 -22.30
C LEU A 167 0.70 -4.19 -21.04
N ARG A 168 1.21 -2.96 -21.18
CA ARG A 168 1.77 -2.17 -20.07
C ARG A 168 0.69 -1.46 -19.23
N GLN A 169 -0.27 -2.25 -18.77
CA GLN A 169 -1.38 -1.78 -17.94
C GLN A 169 -1.28 -2.40 -16.55
N SER A 170 -1.78 -1.69 -15.54
CA SER A 170 -1.80 -2.21 -14.17
C SER A 170 -3.18 -2.09 -13.51
N THR A 171 -3.70 -3.28 -13.19
CA THR A 171 -4.75 -3.68 -12.26
C THR A 171 -4.50 -3.42 -10.77
N TYR A 172 -5.24 -2.62 -10.01
CA TYR A 172 -5.23 -2.74 -8.55
C TYR A 172 -6.63 -2.97 -7.97
N MET A 173 -6.80 -4.02 -7.18
CA MET A 173 -8.05 -4.35 -6.51
C MET A 173 -7.91 -4.36 -4.99
N GLY A 174 -8.60 -3.43 -4.33
CA GLY A 174 -8.83 -3.43 -2.89
C GLY A 174 -10.25 -3.91 -2.53
N GLU A 175 -10.55 -3.87 -1.23
CA GLU A 175 -11.90 -4.16 -0.75
C GLU A 175 -12.93 -3.12 -1.18
N ASP A 176 -12.54 -1.84 -1.13
CA ASP A 176 -13.42 -0.68 -1.30
C ASP A 176 -13.37 -0.07 -2.70
N MET A 177 -12.31 -0.33 -3.48
CA MET A 177 -12.22 0.13 -4.86
C MET A 177 -11.36 -0.78 -5.73
N THR A 178 -11.61 -0.73 -7.03
CA THR A 178 -10.74 -1.26 -8.07
C THR A 178 -10.32 -0.10 -8.97
N CYS A 179 -9.04 -0.01 -9.30
CA CYS A 179 -8.55 0.99 -10.24
C CYS A 179 -7.57 0.39 -11.26
N ARG A 180 -7.38 1.13 -12.34
CA ARG A 180 -6.54 0.75 -13.47
C ARG A 180 -5.67 1.92 -13.88
N TYR A 181 -4.42 1.61 -14.21
CA TYR A 181 -3.46 2.55 -14.78
C TYR A 181 -3.19 2.13 -16.23
N PRO A 182 -3.59 2.96 -17.23
CA PRO A 182 -3.39 2.66 -18.64
C PRO A 182 -1.92 2.80 -19.05
N PRO A 183 -1.52 2.28 -20.22
CA PRO A 183 -0.17 2.51 -20.77
C PRO A 183 0.19 4.00 -20.85
N LEU A 184 1.42 4.33 -20.49
CA LEU A 184 1.93 5.70 -20.42
C LEU A 184 2.72 6.08 -21.66
N THR A 185 2.59 7.34 -22.07
CA THR A 185 3.41 7.92 -23.16
C THR A 185 4.83 8.25 -22.70
N ASN A 186 4.99 8.84 -21.50
CA ASN A 186 6.29 9.32 -20.97
C ASN A 186 6.63 8.71 -19.59
N PRO A 187 6.73 7.37 -19.46
CA PRO A 187 7.00 6.71 -18.19
C PRO A 187 8.36 7.10 -17.58
N GLU A 188 9.36 7.36 -18.42
CA GLU A 188 10.72 7.73 -17.99
C GLU A 188 10.75 9.06 -17.21
N GLU A 189 9.91 10.03 -17.60
CA GLU A 189 9.85 11.33 -16.93
C GLU A 189 9.30 11.19 -15.50
N HIS A 190 8.23 10.42 -15.33
CA HIS A 190 7.66 10.14 -14.01
C HIS A 190 8.65 9.39 -13.13
N LEU A 191 9.33 8.39 -13.70
CA LEU A 191 10.30 7.59 -12.97
C LEU A 191 11.54 8.41 -12.58
N ALA A 192 12.04 9.26 -13.48
CA ALA A 192 13.14 10.19 -13.20
C ALA A 192 12.79 11.16 -12.06
N LYS A 193 11.57 11.70 -12.02
CA LYS A 193 11.09 12.55 -10.91
C LYS A 193 11.09 11.80 -9.58
N LEU A 194 10.56 10.56 -9.54
CA LEU A 194 10.59 9.76 -8.32
C LEU A 194 12.02 9.41 -7.87
N LEU A 195 12.94 9.17 -8.82
CA LEU A 195 14.35 8.90 -8.50
C LEU A 195 15.08 10.14 -7.98
N ALA A 196 14.77 11.33 -8.48
CA ALA A 196 15.28 12.59 -7.95
C ALA A 196 14.82 12.81 -6.50
N ILE A 197 13.51 12.63 -6.23
CA ILE A 197 12.96 12.71 -4.87
C ILE A 197 13.60 11.66 -3.96
N TYR A 198 13.77 10.43 -4.44
CA TYR A 198 14.48 9.38 -3.71
C TYR A 198 15.89 9.84 -3.31
N TRP A 199 16.65 10.36 -4.27
CA TRP A 199 18.03 10.81 -4.04
C TRP A 199 18.11 11.95 -3.03
N GLU A 200 17.19 12.91 -3.13
CA GLU A 200 17.04 14.01 -2.19
C GLU A 200 16.74 13.48 -0.76
N GLY A 201 15.79 12.56 -0.64
CA GLY A 201 15.40 11.95 0.63
C GLY A 201 16.44 11.03 1.28
N LEU A 202 17.52 10.69 0.56
CA LEU A 202 18.69 10.05 1.16
C LEU A 202 19.64 11.03 1.87
N HIS A 203 19.49 12.34 1.63
CA HIS A 203 20.36 13.37 2.19
C HIS A 203 19.67 14.17 3.28
N HIS A 204 18.35 14.33 3.23
CA HIS A 204 17.59 15.01 4.27
C HIS A 204 16.16 14.47 4.40
N PRO A 205 15.53 14.64 5.58
CA PRO A 205 14.13 14.27 5.76
C PRO A 205 13.21 15.06 4.82
N LEU A 206 12.47 14.37 3.96
CA LEU A 206 11.50 14.99 3.05
C LEU A 206 10.19 15.30 3.77
N ARG A 207 9.56 16.42 3.40
CA ARG A 207 8.19 16.78 3.80
C ARG A 207 7.13 15.97 3.03
N PHE A 208 7.36 14.67 2.91
CA PHE A 208 6.43 13.74 2.27
C PHE A 208 5.97 12.70 3.29
N PHE A 209 4.65 12.69 3.52
CA PHE A 209 4.00 11.87 4.53
C PHE A 209 2.86 11.13 3.81
N PRO A 210 3.04 9.87 3.41
CA PRO A 210 2.20 9.24 2.37
C PRO A 210 0.70 9.39 2.59
N ARG A 211 0.21 9.18 3.83
CA ARG A 211 -1.22 9.27 4.13
C ARG A 211 -1.73 10.71 4.09
N THR A 212 -0.97 11.63 4.66
CA THR A 212 -1.28 13.06 4.73
C THR A 212 -1.18 13.72 3.36
N SER A 213 -0.13 13.40 2.60
CA SER A 213 0.10 13.83 1.22
C SER A 213 -0.97 13.30 0.26
N ALA A 214 -1.39 12.04 0.41
CA ALA A 214 -2.50 11.51 -0.39
C ALA A 214 -3.80 12.26 -0.15
N ALA A 215 -4.16 12.52 1.11
CA ALA A 215 -5.38 13.26 1.44
C ALA A 215 -5.35 14.71 0.93
N TYR A 216 -4.19 15.37 0.95
CA TYR A 216 -4.01 16.68 0.34
C TYR A 216 -4.20 16.61 -1.18
N GLY A 217 -3.48 15.71 -1.86
CA GLY A 217 -3.53 15.54 -3.31
C GLY A 217 -4.93 15.17 -3.81
N GLU A 218 -5.62 14.26 -3.12
CA GLU A 218 -7.02 13.90 -3.42
C GLU A 218 -7.97 15.08 -3.28
N ALA A 219 -7.81 15.91 -2.24
CA ALA A 219 -8.66 17.07 -2.04
C ALA A 219 -8.51 18.08 -3.18
N ILE A 220 -7.27 18.42 -3.55
CA ILE A 220 -6.96 19.31 -4.68
C ILE A 220 -7.47 18.73 -6.00
N PHE A 221 -7.21 17.45 -6.27
CA PHE A 221 -7.64 16.79 -7.50
C PHE A 221 -9.18 16.79 -7.65
N ASN A 222 -9.90 16.65 -6.54
CA ASN A 222 -11.36 16.73 -6.51
C ASN A 222 -11.91 18.17 -6.53
N GLY A 223 -11.08 19.17 -6.83
CA GLY A 223 -11.49 20.57 -7.00
C GLY A 223 -11.76 21.32 -5.70
N LYS A 224 -11.29 20.82 -4.55
CA LYS A 224 -11.34 21.58 -3.31
C LYS A 224 -10.29 22.68 -3.30
N ASP A 225 -10.58 23.77 -2.58
CA ASP A 225 -9.58 24.80 -2.32
C ASP A 225 -8.46 24.29 -1.42
N GLU A 226 -7.39 25.08 -1.35
CA GLU A 226 -6.20 24.75 -0.59
C GLU A 226 -6.47 24.65 0.92
N GLU A 227 -7.36 25.49 1.46
CA GLU A 227 -7.72 25.47 2.87
C GLU A 227 -8.39 24.13 3.25
N ALA A 228 -9.37 23.68 2.46
CA ALA A 228 -10.03 22.40 2.66
C ALA A 228 -9.07 21.22 2.45
N ALA A 229 -8.15 21.31 1.49
CA ALA A 229 -7.13 20.29 1.28
C ALA A 229 -6.16 20.20 2.47
N MET A 230 -5.70 21.34 3.00
CA MET A 230 -4.86 21.39 4.20
C MET A 230 -5.60 20.86 5.43
N LYS A 231 -6.90 21.12 5.56
CA LYS A 231 -7.72 20.54 6.64
C LYS A 231 -7.80 19.01 6.54
N ALA A 232 -7.94 18.46 5.33
CA ALA A 232 -7.93 17.02 5.11
C ALA A 232 -6.57 16.40 5.46
N ALA A 233 -5.48 17.05 5.05
CA ALA A 233 -4.11 16.67 5.40
C ALA A 233 -3.90 16.67 6.92
N LEU A 234 -4.23 17.78 7.60
CA LEU A 234 -4.09 17.91 9.06
C LEU A 234 -4.88 16.84 9.83
N SER A 235 -6.05 16.44 9.33
CA SER A 235 -6.83 15.34 9.90
C SER A 235 -6.06 14.02 9.84
N GLN A 236 -5.41 13.71 8.71
CA GLN A 236 -4.56 12.52 8.59
C GLN A 236 -3.30 12.61 9.45
N TRP A 237 -2.69 13.80 9.56
CA TRP A 237 -1.50 14.01 10.38
C TRP A 237 -1.78 13.76 11.87
N ARG A 238 -2.87 14.34 12.39
CA ARG A 238 -3.25 14.26 13.81
C ARG A 238 -3.97 12.98 14.19
N GLY A 239 -4.62 12.34 13.22
CA GLY A 239 -5.48 11.19 13.48
C GLY A 239 -6.81 11.60 14.10
N TYR A 240 -7.61 10.58 14.44
CA TYR A 240 -8.93 10.78 15.04
C TYR A 240 -8.96 10.16 16.43
N LYS A 241 -9.16 11.01 17.45
CA LYS A 241 -9.34 10.61 18.85
C LYS A 241 -10.84 10.65 19.19
N GLY A 242 -11.58 9.65 18.71
CA GLY A 242 -12.98 9.41 19.06
C GLY A 242 -13.17 8.70 20.41
N ARG A 243 -14.38 8.22 20.71
CA ARG A 243 -14.63 7.31 21.85
C ARG A 243 -13.79 6.02 21.71
N GLU A 244 -13.47 5.42 22.85
CA GLU A 244 -12.38 4.46 23.14
C GLU A 244 -12.09 3.35 22.10
N ASN A 245 -13.04 2.95 21.25
CA ASN A 245 -12.87 1.86 20.28
C ASN A 245 -12.71 2.30 18.80
N ASN A 246 -12.64 3.59 18.50
CA ASN A 246 -12.49 4.09 17.12
C ASN A 246 -11.31 5.07 16.95
N GLN A 247 -10.26 4.88 17.75
CA GLN A 247 -9.05 5.71 17.66
C GLN A 247 -8.22 5.29 16.45
N GLN A 248 -7.91 6.25 15.59
CA GLN A 248 -6.96 6.05 14.51
C GLN A 248 -5.74 6.95 14.78
N PRO A 249 -4.55 6.36 15.02
CA PRO A 249 -3.37 7.15 15.30
C PRO A 249 -3.03 8.03 14.10
N GLY A 250 -2.61 9.26 14.41
CA GLY A 250 -2.13 10.22 13.43
C GLY A 250 -0.88 9.72 12.71
N GLU A 251 -0.66 10.15 11.48
CA GLU A 251 0.60 9.82 10.80
C GLU A 251 1.77 10.46 11.54
N GLY A 252 1.57 11.67 12.10
CA GLY A 252 2.56 12.34 12.95
C GLY A 252 2.81 11.71 14.32
N GLU A 253 2.11 10.61 14.67
CA GLU A 253 2.44 9.81 15.85
C GLU A 253 3.53 8.76 15.57
N ASP A 254 3.98 8.61 14.30
CA ASP A 254 5.13 7.77 13.94
C ASP A 254 6.44 8.32 14.53
N HIS A 255 7.15 7.49 15.31
CA HIS A 255 8.39 7.88 15.99
C HIS A 255 9.52 8.35 15.05
N TYR A 256 9.61 7.78 13.84
CA TYR A 256 10.60 8.21 12.84
C TYR A 256 10.26 9.61 12.31
N LEU A 257 8.96 9.91 12.14
CA LEU A 257 8.52 11.26 11.75
C LEU A 257 8.76 12.28 12.86
N GLN A 258 8.48 11.93 14.12
CA GLN A 258 8.72 12.82 15.26
C GLN A 258 10.20 13.16 15.45
N LEU A 259 11.09 12.18 15.25
CA LEU A 259 12.53 12.40 15.32
C LEU A 259 13.02 13.35 14.22
N CYS A 260 12.53 13.18 12.99
CA CYS A 260 12.91 14.02 11.85
C CYS A 260 12.25 15.41 11.87
N PHE A 261 11.06 15.53 12.45
CA PHE A 261 10.23 16.74 12.41
C PHE A 261 9.66 17.05 13.81
N PRO A 262 10.41 17.76 14.66
CA PRO A 262 9.98 18.06 16.03
C PRO A 262 8.85 19.12 16.11
N VAL A 263 8.44 19.68 14.98
CA VAL A 263 7.36 20.68 14.91
C VAL A 263 5.99 20.00 14.85
N THR A 264 4.98 20.61 15.48
CA THR A 264 3.63 20.01 15.67
C THR A 264 2.96 19.53 14.37
N ALA A 265 3.19 20.20 13.24
CA ALA A 265 2.75 19.78 11.91
C ALA A 265 3.67 20.39 10.83
N PRO A 266 4.61 19.63 10.23
CA PRO A 266 5.55 20.10 9.21
C PRO A 266 4.90 20.18 7.80
N LEU A 267 3.68 20.72 7.71
CA LEU A 267 2.88 20.81 6.48
C LEU A 267 2.98 22.20 5.84
N ASP A 268 4.18 22.55 5.36
CA ASP A 268 4.49 23.82 4.68
C ASP A 268 4.44 23.70 3.15
N GLU A 269 5.00 24.67 2.43
CA GLU A 269 4.97 24.69 0.96
C GLU A 269 5.67 23.48 0.32
N ALA A 270 6.81 23.07 0.89
CA ALA A 270 7.54 21.89 0.43
C ALA A 270 6.69 20.61 0.55
N PHE A 271 5.84 20.52 1.59
CA PHE A 271 4.87 19.43 1.71
C PHE A 271 3.84 19.45 0.57
N LYS A 272 3.28 20.61 0.24
CA LYS A 272 2.27 20.73 -0.82
C LYS A 272 2.86 20.36 -2.18
N GLU A 273 4.02 20.92 -2.51
CA GLU A 273 4.74 20.66 -3.75
C GLU A 273 5.04 19.17 -3.93
N LEU A 274 5.63 18.52 -2.92
CA LEU A 274 5.93 17.09 -2.98
C LEU A 274 4.66 16.24 -3.08
N SER A 275 3.61 16.60 -2.33
CA SER A 275 2.33 15.89 -2.37
C SER A 275 1.72 15.90 -3.76
N LEU A 276 1.70 17.05 -4.44
CA LEU A 276 1.17 17.18 -5.80
C LEU A 276 2.10 16.57 -6.85
N SER A 277 3.42 16.70 -6.69
CA SER A 277 4.38 16.10 -7.61
C SER A 277 4.29 14.57 -7.63
N ILE A 278 3.96 13.94 -6.50
CA ILE A 278 3.87 12.48 -6.38
C ILE A 278 2.45 11.99 -6.67
N PHE A 279 1.43 12.51 -5.96
CA PHE A 279 0.06 12.02 -6.10
C PHE A 279 -0.70 12.63 -7.28
N GLY A 280 -0.27 13.77 -7.83
CA GLY A 280 -0.91 14.38 -8.99
C GLY A 280 -0.97 13.43 -10.20
N PRO A 281 0.18 12.88 -10.67
CA PRO A 281 0.20 11.90 -11.75
C PRO A 281 -0.60 10.64 -11.44
N ILE A 282 -0.52 10.14 -10.20
CA ILE A 282 -1.24 8.94 -9.76
C ILE A 282 -2.74 9.16 -9.92
N LEU A 283 -3.27 10.26 -9.37
CA LEU A 283 -4.71 10.55 -9.38
C LEU A 283 -5.22 10.88 -10.79
N ALA A 284 -4.42 11.57 -11.61
CA ALA A 284 -4.80 11.91 -12.97
C ALA A 284 -4.93 10.69 -13.90
N LEU A 285 -4.20 9.61 -13.60
CA LEU A 285 -4.15 8.39 -14.41
C LEU A 285 -4.89 7.21 -13.76
N GLU A 286 -5.50 7.41 -12.59
CA GLU A 286 -6.26 6.38 -11.88
C GLU A 286 -7.68 6.26 -12.45
N GLU A 287 -7.90 5.26 -13.30
CA GLU A 287 -9.23 4.92 -13.82
C GLU A 287 -9.95 3.99 -12.84
N LYS A 288 -11.02 4.46 -12.20
CA LYS A 288 -11.87 3.60 -11.36
C LYS A 288 -12.74 2.71 -12.25
N ILE A 289 -12.75 1.40 -11.95
CA ILE A 289 -13.48 0.38 -12.72
C ILE A 289 -14.37 -0.49 -11.84
#